data_AF-A0A5E8HJL4-F1
#
_entry.id   AF-A0A5E8HJL4-F1
#
_cell.length_a   1.000
_cell.length_b   1.000
_cell.length_c   1.000
_cell.angle_alpha   90.00
_cell.angle_beta   90.00
_cell.angle_gamma   90.00
#
_symmetry.space_group_name_H-M   'P 1'
#
loop_
_entity.id
_entity.type
_entity.pdbx_description
1 polymer ?
#
loop_
_entity_poly.entity_id
_entity_poly.type
_entity_poly.pdbx_seq_one_letter_code
_entity_poly.pdbx_strand_id
1 'polypeptide(L)'
;MRSYFLPFLLSIFILCKGPTFNNPSDPKSNDFLEMQILECQTSGSLLCPPFRVKGKISGLTADNTIKLQYLLGGPSDEITTNGQFDVLTRGGIFPNVYISKQPNTLHCIITNPGTKSGDDVVGVEITCPFFKSFVNNKWVGFSRCAYGQEWNTFGVGNCTGAGTSGTQFNISLYLNYCNITPSRGCTSDIAGAELATPPWIGSANSDIYNACDQYNTNTRFQISKWRVPTKDELKQIVYCSSGPSAPLNDFNSCNVGYSAPTVNTTIFTNLATSNILWSSTSYSLDDIQAFALDLSTGQMYTPDQDSTNQVLCVTDL
;
A
#
# COMPACT_ATOMS: atom_id res chain seq x y z
N MET A 1 -24.75 85.59 17.35
CA MET A 1 -23.96 84.51 17.98
C MET A 1 -24.11 83.27 17.12
N ARG A 2 -23.07 82.87 16.36
CA ARG A 2 -23.09 81.71 15.47
C ARG A 2 -22.08 80.68 15.99
N SER A 3 -22.60 79.52 16.39
CA SER A 3 -21.84 78.36 16.85
C SER A 3 -21.05 77.72 15.71
N TYR A 4 -19.73 77.62 15.88
CA TYR A 4 -18.85 76.73 15.11
C TYR A 4 -18.00 75.94 16.11
N PHE A 5 -18.52 74.80 16.56
CA PHE A 5 -17.80 73.83 17.40
C PHE A 5 -18.22 72.43 16.96
N LEU A 6 -17.87 72.02 15.73
CA LEU A 6 -18.17 70.65 15.28
C LEU A 6 -17.25 69.99 14.22
N PRO A 7 -16.03 70.47 13.87
CA PRO A 7 -15.17 69.68 12.99
C PRO A 7 -13.99 68.96 13.70
N PHE A 8 -13.81 69.09 15.01
CA PHE A 8 -12.62 68.54 15.68
C PHE A 8 -12.79 67.11 16.25
N LEU A 9 -14.02 66.62 16.40
CA LEU A 9 -14.28 65.29 16.97
C LEU A 9 -14.27 64.15 15.93
N LEU A 10 -14.39 64.45 14.63
CA LEU A 10 -14.41 63.43 13.58
C LEU A 10 -13.00 63.00 13.13
N SER A 11 -11.98 63.83 13.37
CA SER A 11 -10.57 63.56 12.98
C SER A 11 -9.82 62.64 13.96
N ILE A 12 -10.35 62.45 15.18
CA ILE A 12 -9.70 61.62 16.21
C ILE A 12 -9.98 60.12 15.99
N PHE A 13 -11.08 59.77 15.33
CA PHE A 13 -11.41 58.37 15.04
C PHE A 13 -10.62 57.74 13.89
N ILE A 14 -9.87 58.53 13.10
CA ILE A 14 -9.12 58.03 11.93
C ILE A 14 -7.66 57.70 12.28
N LEU A 15 -7.14 58.17 13.44
CA LEU A 15 -5.73 57.99 13.83
C LEU A 15 -5.50 57.02 14.99
N CYS A 16 -6.56 56.50 15.62
CA CYS A 16 -6.43 55.42 16.58
C CYS A 16 -6.34 54.08 15.84
N LYS A 17 -5.15 53.71 15.36
CA LYS A 17 -4.83 52.28 15.22
C LYS A 17 -4.99 51.68 16.61
N GLY A 18 -6.09 50.98 16.85
CA GLY A 18 -6.32 50.29 18.11
C GLY A 18 -5.08 49.47 18.48
N PRO A 19 -4.77 49.32 19.77
CA PRO A 19 -3.60 48.56 20.21
C PRO A 19 -3.61 47.18 19.54
N THR A 20 -2.57 46.90 18.73
CA THR A 20 -2.31 45.55 18.23
C THR A 20 -1.83 44.75 19.42
N PHE A 21 -2.71 43.92 19.97
CA PHE A 21 -2.31 43.08 21.07
C PHE A 21 -1.74 41.81 20.45
N ASN A 22 -0.43 41.61 20.56
CA ASN A 22 0.16 40.34 20.14
C ASN A 22 -0.19 39.28 21.18
N ASN A 23 -1.41 38.76 21.11
CA ASN A 23 -1.91 37.71 21.98
C ASN A 23 -2.84 36.77 21.21
N PRO A 24 -3.04 35.52 21.67
CA PRO A 24 -3.76 34.51 20.91
C PRO A 24 -5.26 34.76 20.70
N SER A 25 -5.82 35.85 21.23
CA SER A 25 -7.23 36.24 21.04
C SER A 25 -7.42 37.41 20.08
N ASP A 26 -6.34 38.05 19.60
CA ASP A 26 -6.39 39.08 18.57
C ASP A 26 -6.22 38.45 17.17
N PRO A 27 -7.27 38.43 16.31
CA PRO A 27 -7.22 37.79 14.99
C PRO A 27 -6.15 38.36 14.04
N LYS A 28 -5.57 39.52 14.36
CA LYS A 28 -4.52 40.16 13.56
C LYS A 28 -3.11 39.91 14.09
N SER A 29 -2.98 39.22 15.22
CA SER A 29 -1.68 38.89 15.82
C SER A 29 -1.07 37.62 15.22
N ASN A 30 0.26 37.51 15.33
CA ASN A 30 0.96 36.29 14.96
C ASN A 30 0.63 35.15 15.93
N ASP A 31 0.49 35.46 17.23
CA ASP A 31 0.14 34.48 18.26
C ASP A 31 -1.21 33.81 18.00
N PHE A 32 -2.20 34.57 17.50
CA PHE A 32 -3.47 33.99 17.06
C PHE A 32 -3.26 33.05 15.87
N LEU A 33 -2.49 33.45 14.87
CA LEU A 33 -2.21 32.61 13.71
C LEU A 33 -1.51 31.30 14.11
N GLU A 34 -0.51 31.38 14.98
CA GLU A 34 0.21 30.21 15.52
C GLU A 34 -0.72 29.29 16.30
N MET A 35 -1.57 29.85 17.17
CA MET A 35 -2.58 29.07 17.91
C MET A 35 -3.58 28.41 16.97
N GLN A 36 -4.07 29.12 15.96
CA GLN A 36 -5.02 28.56 14.99
C GLN A 36 -4.37 27.42 14.16
N ILE A 37 -3.09 27.53 13.81
CA ILE A 37 -2.35 26.45 13.13
C ILE A 37 -2.17 25.25 14.05
N LEU A 38 -1.88 25.47 15.34
CA LEU A 38 -1.77 24.38 16.30
C LEU A 38 -3.12 23.67 16.53
N GLU A 39 -4.19 24.44 16.68
CA GLU A 39 -5.56 23.91 16.82
C GLU A 39 -6.02 23.14 15.58
N CYS A 40 -5.53 23.48 14.38
CA CYS A 40 -5.74 22.67 13.18
C CYS A 40 -5.37 21.21 13.41
N GLN A 41 -4.33 20.93 14.19
CA GLN A 41 -3.81 19.56 14.32
C GLN A 41 -4.56 18.72 15.37
N THR A 42 -5.38 19.34 16.20
CA THR A 42 -6.01 18.67 17.36
C THR A 42 -7.52 18.58 17.22
N SER A 43 -8.19 19.72 17.06
CA SER A 43 -9.65 19.83 17.00
C SER A 43 -10.16 20.51 15.72
N GLY A 44 -9.27 21.04 14.89
CA GLY A 44 -9.60 22.03 13.87
C GLY A 44 -9.68 23.44 14.46
N SER A 45 -9.59 24.45 13.60
CA SER A 45 -9.60 25.87 13.97
C SER A 45 -10.41 26.71 12.97
N LEU A 46 -10.52 28.03 13.18
CA LEU A 46 -11.20 28.93 12.23
C LEU A 46 -10.51 28.95 10.86
N LEU A 47 -9.19 28.74 10.80
CA LEU A 47 -8.42 28.75 9.55
C LEU A 47 -8.50 27.44 8.77
N CYS A 48 -8.86 26.37 9.47
CA CYS A 48 -8.86 24.99 8.96
C CYS A 48 -10.01 24.24 9.64
N PRO A 49 -11.27 24.65 9.38
CA PRO A 49 -12.41 24.07 10.05
C PRO A 49 -12.46 22.56 9.80
N PRO A 50 -12.88 21.75 10.79
CA PRO A 50 -13.22 20.36 10.56
C PRO A 50 -14.22 20.22 9.41
N PHE A 51 -14.01 19.22 8.55
CA PHE A 51 -14.93 18.90 7.47
C PHE A 51 -15.13 17.40 7.38
N ARG A 52 -16.25 16.97 6.77
CA ARG A 52 -16.46 15.54 6.54
C ARG A 52 -15.82 15.11 5.24
N VAL A 53 -15.29 13.89 5.27
CA VAL A 53 -14.73 13.22 4.11
C VAL A 53 -15.55 11.97 3.86
N LYS A 54 -16.21 11.95 2.71
CA LYS A 54 -17.09 10.87 2.27
C LYS A 54 -16.44 10.16 1.10
N GLY A 55 -16.42 8.84 1.16
CA GLY A 55 -15.71 8.06 0.15
C GLY A 55 -15.97 6.57 0.28
N LYS A 56 -15.17 5.79 -0.44
CA LYS A 56 -15.17 4.34 -0.38
C LYS A 56 -13.78 3.78 -0.09
N ILE A 57 -13.74 2.69 0.65
CA ILE A 57 -12.53 1.93 0.94
C ILE A 57 -12.74 0.45 0.56
N SER A 58 -11.70 -0.18 0.01
CA SER A 58 -11.68 -1.62 -0.26
C SER A 58 -10.36 -2.28 0.16
N GLY A 59 -10.40 -3.59 0.40
CA GLY A 59 -9.25 -4.40 0.77
C GLY A 59 -8.88 -4.36 2.25
N LEU A 60 -9.61 -3.65 3.11
CA LEU A 60 -9.34 -3.64 4.54
C LEU A 60 -9.73 -5.00 5.16
N THR A 61 -8.82 -5.64 5.89
CA THR A 61 -9.12 -6.88 6.63
C THR A 61 -9.68 -6.59 8.01
N ALA A 62 -10.27 -7.59 8.67
CA ALA A 62 -10.70 -7.47 10.07
C ALA A 62 -9.54 -6.96 10.96
N ASP A 63 -9.90 -6.26 12.04
CA ASP A 63 -8.98 -5.71 13.05
C ASP A 63 -7.97 -4.67 12.55
N ASN A 64 -8.09 -4.24 11.29
CA ASN A 64 -7.27 -3.17 10.72
C ASN A 64 -8.11 -1.91 10.62
N THR A 65 -7.51 -0.77 10.97
CA THR A 65 -8.15 0.54 10.87
C THR A 65 -7.22 1.53 10.20
N ILE A 66 -7.81 2.51 9.51
CA ILE A 66 -7.06 3.60 8.90
C ILE A 66 -7.54 4.96 9.41
N LYS A 67 -6.65 5.94 9.34
CA LYS A 67 -6.99 7.36 9.51
C LYS A 67 -6.46 8.15 8.34
N LEU A 68 -7.24 9.13 7.92
CA LEU A 68 -6.82 10.13 6.94
C LEU A 68 -6.25 11.34 7.66
N GLN A 69 -5.39 12.09 6.98
CA GLN A 69 -4.94 13.38 7.46
C GLN A 69 -4.72 14.28 6.25
N TYR A 70 -5.19 15.51 6.37
CA TYR A 70 -4.94 16.54 5.37
C TYR A 70 -3.73 17.38 5.80
N LEU A 71 -3.08 18.02 4.85
CA LEU A 71 -1.95 18.90 5.12
C LEU A 71 -2.31 19.93 6.20
N LEU A 72 -1.44 20.06 7.22
CA LEU A 72 -1.61 20.88 8.44
C LEU A 72 -2.79 20.50 9.36
N GLY A 73 -3.65 19.55 8.97
CA GLY A 73 -4.72 19.04 9.82
C GLY A 73 -4.25 17.90 10.73
N GLY A 74 -5.09 17.50 11.67
CA GLY A 74 -4.93 16.31 12.48
C GLY A 74 -5.55 15.05 11.85
N PRO A 75 -5.25 13.85 12.39
CA PRO A 75 -5.86 12.60 11.92
C PRO A 75 -7.39 12.62 12.07
N SER A 76 -8.08 12.04 11.08
CA SER A 76 -9.53 11.84 11.10
C SER A 76 -9.96 10.81 12.15
N ASP A 77 -11.28 10.64 12.27
CA ASP A 77 -11.85 9.44 12.88
C ASP A 77 -11.41 8.17 12.11
N GLU A 78 -11.50 7.01 12.78
CA GLU A 78 -11.07 5.73 12.20
C GLU A 78 -12.07 5.20 11.18
N ILE A 79 -11.54 4.68 10.07
CA ILE A 79 -12.29 3.87 9.12
C ILE A 79 -11.96 2.40 9.41
N THR A 80 -12.97 1.61 9.73
CA THR A 80 -12.83 0.25 10.28
C THR A 80 -13.38 -0.85 9.38
N THR A 81 -14.10 -0.50 8.31
CA THR A 81 -14.78 -1.46 7.43
C THR A 81 -14.67 -1.07 5.95
N ASN A 82 -14.71 -2.07 5.07
CA ASN A 82 -14.86 -1.86 3.62
C ASN A 82 -16.20 -1.19 3.28
N GLY A 83 -16.27 -0.57 2.11
CA GLY A 83 -17.47 0.08 1.58
C GLY A 83 -17.44 1.59 1.75
N GLN A 84 -18.62 2.20 1.87
CA GLN A 84 -18.75 3.64 2.05
C GLN A 84 -18.33 4.05 3.46
N PHE A 85 -17.67 5.20 3.57
CA PHE A 85 -17.31 5.81 4.85
C PHE A 85 -17.68 7.31 4.85
N ASP A 86 -17.88 7.84 6.05
CA ASP A 86 -18.08 9.26 6.33
C ASP A 86 -17.35 9.58 7.64
N VAL A 87 -16.21 10.27 7.55
CA VAL A 87 -15.35 10.57 8.71
C VAL A 87 -15.14 12.07 8.87
N LEU A 88 -15.02 12.53 10.11
CA LEU A 88 -14.69 13.91 10.42
C LEU A 88 -13.17 14.09 10.48
N THR A 89 -12.64 15.09 9.76
CA THR A 89 -11.24 15.51 9.89
C THR A 89 -11.07 16.43 11.09
N ARG A 90 -9.87 16.49 11.66
CA ARG A 90 -9.49 17.59 12.54
C ARG A 90 -8.84 18.65 11.66
N GLY A 91 -9.64 19.35 10.86
CA GLY A 91 -9.17 20.39 9.93
C GLY A 91 -8.25 19.91 8.79
N GLY A 92 -7.44 20.84 8.29
CA GLY A 92 -6.44 20.65 7.24
C GLY A 92 -6.80 21.27 5.89
N ILE A 93 -5.87 21.17 4.94
CA ILE A 93 -5.94 21.81 3.62
C ILE A 93 -6.08 20.76 2.52
N PHE A 94 -7.23 20.77 1.85
CA PHE A 94 -7.49 20.03 0.60
C PHE A 94 -6.65 20.61 -0.57
N PRO A 95 -6.18 19.80 -1.55
CA PRO A 95 -6.42 18.37 -1.77
C PRO A 95 -5.39 17.42 -1.14
N ASN A 96 -4.44 17.94 -0.38
CA ASN A 96 -3.28 17.16 0.07
C ASN A 96 -3.67 16.23 1.22
N VAL A 97 -4.17 15.04 0.88
CA VAL A 97 -4.59 13.99 1.80
C VAL A 97 -3.59 12.83 1.79
N TYR A 98 -3.34 12.24 2.96
CA TYR A 98 -2.54 11.04 3.13
C TYR A 98 -3.14 10.15 4.22
N ILE A 99 -2.69 8.90 4.27
CA ILE A 99 -3.10 7.93 5.29
C ILE A 99 -2.13 8.07 6.46
N SER A 100 -2.59 8.69 7.55
CA SER A 100 -1.79 8.96 8.76
C SER A 100 -1.60 7.73 9.64
N LYS A 101 -2.53 6.78 9.57
CA LYS A 101 -2.43 5.46 10.20
C LYS A 101 -2.66 4.39 9.15
N GLN A 102 -1.59 3.72 8.75
CA GLN A 102 -1.64 2.53 7.90
C GLN A 102 -2.03 1.30 8.74
N PRO A 103 -2.70 0.30 8.14
CA PRO A 103 -2.87 -1.00 8.77
C PRO A 103 -1.51 -1.65 9.11
N ASN A 104 -1.53 -2.58 10.05
CA ASN A 104 -0.29 -3.26 10.48
C ASN A 104 0.22 -4.20 9.38
N THR A 105 -0.66 -5.00 8.80
CA THR A 105 -0.33 -6.05 7.82
C THR A 105 -0.67 -5.68 6.38
N LEU A 106 -1.24 -4.50 6.15
CA LEU A 106 -1.58 -4.02 4.82
C LEU A 106 -0.89 -2.69 4.54
N HIS A 107 -0.78 -2.36 3.26
CA HIS A 107 -0.48 -1.00 2.82
C HIS A 107 -1.62 -0.53 1.92
N CYS A 108 -2.24 0.57 2.34
CA CYS A 108 -3.34 1.20 1.62
C CYS A 108 -2.85 2.47 0.93
N ILE A 109 -3.50 2.81 -0.17
CA ILE A 109 -3.21 3.98 -0.98
C ILE A 109 -4.49 4.75 -1.27
N ILE A 110 -4.35 6.05 -1.50
CA ILE A 110 -5.44 6.91 -1.95
C ILE A 110 -5.38 6.93 -3.48
N THR A 111 -6.38 6.36 -4.14
CA THR A 111 -6.45 6.32 -5.61
C THR A 111 -7.21 7.53 -6.17
N ASN A 112 -8.05 8.16 -5.35
CA ASN A 112 -8.72 9.40 -5.68
C ASN A 112 -8.82 10.27 -4.41
N PRO A 113 -8.25 11.49 -4.39
CA PRO A 113 -8.34 12.40 -3.24
C PRO A 113 -9.73 13.02 -3.05
N GLY A 114 -10.67 12.76 -3.96
CA GLY A 114 -12.03 13.30 -3.93
C GLY A 114 -12.13 14.72 -4.47
N THR A 115 -13.32 15.30 -4.37
CA THR A 115 -13.63 16.67 -4.78
C THR A 115 -14.29 17.43 -3.63
N LYS A 116 -14.01 18.72 -3.53
CA LYS A 116 -14.68 19.59 -2.57
C LYS A 116 -16.12 19.84 -2.99
N SER A 117 -17.06 19.62 -2.08
CA SER A 117 -18.50 19.83 -2.26
C SER A 117 -19.07 20.59 -1.06
N GLY A 118 -19.25 21.90 -1.21
CA GLY A 118 -19.50 22.79 -0.07
C GLY A 118 -18.30 22.79 0.88
N ASP A 119 -18.55 22.54 2.16
CA ASP A 119 -17.50 22.42 3.18
C ASP A 119 -16.89 21.02 3.25
N ASP A 120 -17.54 20.01 2.67
CA ASP A 120 -17.11 18.61 2.71
C ASP A 120 -16.21 18.23 1.53
N VAL A 121 -15.55 17.08 1.65
CA VAL A 121 -14.88 16.38 0.54
C VAL A 121 -15.66 15.09 0.24
N VAL A 122 -15.99 14.87 -1.02
CA VAL A 122 -16.76 13.69 -1.48
C VAL A 122 -16.02 12.91 -2.56
N GLY A 123 -16.27 11.61 -2.63
CA GLY A 123 -15.70 10.75 -3.66
C GLY A 123 -14.24 10.36 -3.44
N VAL A 124 -13.77 10.40 -2.18
CA VAL A 124 -12.44 9.84 -1.85
C VAL A 124 -12.45 8.34 -2.10
N GLU A 125 -11.40 7.82 -2.73
CA GLU A 125 -11.25 6.39 -2.97
C GLU A 125 -9.94 5.90 -2.37
N ILE A 126 -10.05 4.89 -1.51
CA ILE A 126 -8.94 4.25 -0.81
C ILE A 126 -8.97 2.77 -1.13
N THR A 127 -7.80 2.17 -1.34
CA THR A 127 -7.72 0.73 -1.50
C THR A 127 -6.47 0.17 -0.85
N CYS A 128 -6.54 -1.07 -0.38
CA CYS A 128 -5.46 -1.77 0.32
C CYS A 128 -4.97 -2.99 -0.49
N PRO A 129 -4.27 -2.76 -1.62
CA PRO A 129 -3.94 -3.81 -2.56
C PRO A 129 -2.68 -4.60 -2.16
N PHE A 130 -2.01 -4.20 -1.07
CA PHE A 130 -0.76 -4.78 -0.64
C PHE A 130 -0.87 -5.47 0.72
N PHE A 131 -0.28 -6.66 0.81
CA PHE A 131 0.17 -7.21 2.09
C PHE A 131 1.53 -6.61 2.42
N LYS A 132 1.72 -6.13 3.64
CA LYS A 132 2.95 -5.47 4.09
C LYS A 132 3.68 -6.39 5.06
N SER A 133 4.97 -6.62 4.80
CA SER A 133 5.86 -7.31 5.75
C SER A 133 7.20 -6.59 5.85
N PHE A 134 7.93 -6.82 6.95
CA PHE A 134 9.26 -6.29 7.18
C PHE A 134 10.29 -7.40 7.00
N VAL A 135 11.13 -7.30 5.98
CA VAL A 135 12.10 -8.34 5.58
C VAL A 135 13.44 -7.68 5.36
N ASN A 136 14.52 -8.26 5.87
CA ASN A 136 15.89 -7.78 5.65
C ASN A 136 16.05 -6.26 5.87
N ASN A 137 15.50 -5.77 6.99
CA ASN A 137 15.50 -4.36 7.41
C ASN A 137 14.77 -3.37 6.49
N LYS A 138 13.83 -3.84 5.67
CA LYS A 138 12.99 -2.99 4.81
C LYS A 138 11.52 -3.41 4.81
N TRP A 139 10.63 -2.44 4.59
CA TRP A 139 9.22 -2.72 4.33
C TRP A 139 9.01 -3.15 2.89
N VAL A 140 8.31 -4.27 2.72
CA VAL A 140 8.00 -4.86 1.42
C VAL A 140 6.50 -4.98 1.29
N GLY A 141 5.97 -4.51 0.16
CA GLY A 141 4.58 -4.62 -0.24
C GLY A 141 4.42 -5.74 -1.26
N PHE A 142 3.73 -6.81 -0.87
CA PHE A 142 3.32 -7.89 -1.76
C PHE A 142 2.02 -7.51 -2.44
N SER A 143 1.98 -7.59 -3.77
CA SER A 143 0.69 -7.58 -4.47
C SER A 143 -0.19 -8.68 -3.88
N ARG A 144 -1.44 -8.37 -3.57
CA ARG A 144 -2.40 -9.39 -3.12
C ARG A 144 -2.93 -10.26 -4.27
N CYS A 145 -2.67 -9.85 -5.51
CA CYS A 145 -3.03 -10.57 -6.72
C CYS A 145 -1.79 -11.21 -7.36
N ALA A 146 -1.92 -12.47 -7.75
CA ALA A 146 -0.90 -13.15 -8.55
C ALA A 146 -0.81 -12.53 -9.95
N TYR A 147 0.28 -12.82 -10.66
CA TYR A 147 0.40 -12.43 -12.06
C TYR A 147 -0.79 -12.93 -12.91
N GLY A 148 -1.22 -12.12 -13.88
CA GLY A 148 -2.43 -12.36 -14.68
C GLY A 148 -3.74 -11.96 -13.99
N GLN A 149 -3.72 -11.53 -12.72
CA GLN A 149 -4.90 -11.04 -12.01
C GLN A 149 -4.86 -9.52 -11.79
N GLU A 150 -6.06 -8.93 -11.73
CA GLU A 150 -6.27 -7.52 -11.46
C GLU A 150 -6.88 -7.31 -10.08
N TRP A 151 -6.44 -6.25 -9.42
CA TRP A 151 -7.02 -5.87 -8.14
C TRP A 151 -8.33 -5.13 -8.39
N ASN A 152 -9.42 -5.72 -7.92
CA ASN A 152 -10.74 -5.12 -7.94
C ASN A 152 -10.91 -4.17 -6.75
N THR A 153 -11.02 -2.88 -7.05
CA THR A 153 -11.24 -1.86 -6.01
C THR A 153 -12.70 -1.77 -5.55
N PHE A 154 -13.63 -2.49 -6.18
CA PHE A 154 -15.05 -2.49 -5.83
C PHE A 154 -15.36 -3.50 -4.70
N GLY A 155 -16.28 -3.13 -3.81
CA GLY A 155 -16.74 -3.99 -2.71
C GLY A 155 -15.67 -4.21 -1.64
N VAL A 156 -15.41 -5.48 -1.30
CA VAL A 156 -14.47 -5.87 -0.22
C VAL A 156 -13.00 -5.77 -0.61
N GLY A 157 -12.69 -5.53 -1.89
CA GLY A 157 -11.32 -5.58 -2.40
C GLY A 157 -10.84 -7.01 -2.56
N ASN A 158 -10.81 -7.49 -3.79
CA ASN A 158 -10.35 -8.84 -4.12
C ASN A 158 -9.60 -8.84 -5.45
N CYS A 159 -9.10 -10.00 -5.86
CA CYS A 159 -8.51 -10.14 -7.18
C CYS A 159 -9.57 -10.65 -8.16
N THR A 160 -9.75 -9.97 -9.30
CA THR A 160 -10.64 -10.36 -10.39
C THR A 160 -9.85 -10.43 -11.70
N GLY A 161 -10.36 -11.14 -12.71
CA GLY A 161 -9.76 -11.16 -14.05
C GLY A 161 -10.60 -10.37 -15.05
N ALA A 162 -10.03 -9.33 -15.67
CA ALA A 162 -10.59 -8.66 -16.84
C ALA A 162 -9.47 -8.26 -17.83
N GLY A 163 -8.83 -9.23 -18.49
CA GLY A 163 -7.83 -8.97 -19.53
C GLY A 163 -7.23 -10.23 -20.16
N THR A 164 -6.75 -10.13 -21.41
CA THR A 164 -6.42 -11.20 -22.38
C THR A 164 -5.26 -12.14 -22.05
N SER A 165 -4.93 -12.35 -20.77
CA SER A 165 -3.88 -13.26 -20.32
C SER A 165 -4.41 -14.22 -19.25
N GLY A 166 -4.61 -15.49 -19.64
CA GLY A 166 -4.78 -16.66 -18.77
C GLY A 166 -6.09 -16.82 -17.99
N THR A 167 -6.63 -15.76 -17.38
CA THR A 167 -7.72 -15.94 -16.40
C THR A 167 -9.13 -15.94 -16.96
N GLN A 168 -9.34 -15.81 -18.28
CA GLN A 168 -10.68 -16.07 -18.86
C GLN A 168 -11.10 -17.56 -18.76
N PHE A 169 -10.19 -18.46 -18.35
CA PHE A 169 -10.41 -19.91 -18.28
C PHE A 169 -9.99 -20.58 -16.95
N ASN A 170 -9.95 -19.85 -15.83
CA ASN A 170 -9.55 -20.41 -14.53
C ASN A 170 -8.10 -20.96 -14.53
N ILE A 171 -7.21 -20.35 -15.32
CA ILE A 171 -5.80 -20.70 -15.40
C ILE A 171 -4.98 -19.61 -14.71
N SER A 172 -4.40 -19.99 -13.57
CA SER A 172 -3.10 -19.50 -13.17
C SER A 172 -2.14 -19.51 -14.37
N LEU A 173 -1.54 -18.37 -14.73
CA LEU A 173 -0.44 -18.38 -15.69
C LEU A 173 0.79 -18.89 -14.97
N TYR A 174 1.00 -20.19 -15.07
CA TYR A 174 2.25 -20.81 -14.67
C TYR A 174 3.34 -20.34 -15.64
N LEU A 175 4.40 -19.76 -15.10
CA LEU A 175 5.50 -19.16 -15.84
C LEU A 175 6.77 -19.98 -15.64
N ASN A 176 7.61 -20.04 -16.66
CA ASN A 176 8.94 -20.61 -16.55
C ASN A 176 9.87 -19.61 -15.84
N TYR A 177 10.78 -20.12 -15.01
CA TYR A 177 11.78 -19.26 -14.36
C TYR A 177 12.71 -18.64 -15.42
N CYS A 178 13.21 -19.49 -16.33
CA CYS A 178 13.98 -19.12 -17.52
C CYS A 178 13.38 -19.84 -18.75
N ASN A 179 13.17 -19.13 -19.86
CA ASN A 179 12.73 -19.73 -21.13
C ASN A 179 13.91 -20.38 -21.88
N ILE A 180 14.28 -21.60 -21.51
CA ILE A 180 15.36 -22.43 -22.10
C ILE A 180 15.36 -22.37 -23.65
N THR A 181 16.47 -22.08 -24.36
CA THR A 181 17.81 -22.71 -24.34
C THR A 181 18.94 -21.67 -24.53
N PRO A 182 20.12 -21.80 -23.87
CA PRO A 182 20.51 -22.82 -22.89
C PRO A 182 20.02 -22.49 -21.47
N SER A 183 19.98 -23.52 -20.62
CA SER A 183 19.39 -23.62 -19.28
C SER A 183 20.04 -22.78 -18.17
N ARG A 184 20.61 -21.63 -18.54
CA ARG A 184 21.46 -20.81 -17.66
C ARG A 184 21.19 -19.31 -17.79
N GLY A 185 20.10 -18.95 -18.48
CA GLY A 185 20.03 -17.62 -19.07
C GLY A 185 19.72 -16.45 -18.13
N CYS A 186 18.86 -16.59 -17.13
CA CYS A 186 18.34 -15.36 -16.49
C CYS A 186 19.04 -14.99 -15.18
N THR A 187 20.01 -15.78 -14.75
CA THR A 187 20.89 -15.49 -13.61
C THR A 187 22.26 -15.03 -14.14
N SER A 188 23.02 -14.28 -13.35
CA SER A 188 24.31 -13.70 -13.77
C SER A 188 25.45 -14.73 -13.93
N ASP A 189 25.15 -15.94 -14.40
CA ASP A 189 25.99 -17.15 -14.41
C ASP A 189 26.44 -17.63 -13.01
N ILE A 190 25.87 -17.07 -11.93
CA ILE A 190 26.21 -17.40 -10.54
C ILE A 190 25.07 -18.19 -9.90
N ALA A 191 25.32 -19.46 -9.58
CA ALA A 191 24.41 -20.27 -8.78
C ALA A 191 24.19 -19.64 -7.39
N GLY A 192 22.94 -19.60 -6.93
CA GLY A 192 22.56 -19.02 -5.64
C GLY A 192 22.36 -17.50 -5.64
N ALA A 193 22.46 -16.85 -6.80
CA ALA A 193 22.17 -15.42 -6.95
C ALA A 193 20.67 -15.13 -7.12
N GLU A 194 20.29 -13.87 -6.92
CA GLU A 194 18.97 -13.35 -7.30
C GLU A 194 18.88 -13.12 -8.82
N LEU A 195 17.66 -13.22 -9.34
CA LEU A 195 17.32 -12.94 -10.73
C LEU A 195 17.77 -11.53 -11.11
N ALA A 196 18.64 -11.42 -12.11
CA ALA A 196 19.26 -10.17 -12.51
C ALA A 196 18.38 -9.38 -13.49
N THR A 197 18.56 -8.05 -13.52
CA THR A 197 17.96 -7.20 -14.56
C THR A 197 18.64 -7.47 -15.92
N PRO A 198 17.89 -7.52 -17.04
CA PRO A 198 18.47 -7.66 -18.38
C PRO A 198 19.36 -6.45 -18.75
N PRO A 199 20.31 -6.59 -19.71
CA PRO A 199 20.49 -7.72 -20.62
C PRO A 199 21.26 -8.90 -20.00
N TRP A 200 20.77 -10.11 -20.20
CA TRP A 200 21.42 -11.34 -19.77
C TRP A 200 22.43 -11.82 -20.83
N ILE A 201 23.66 -12.16 -20.41
CA ILE A 201 24.74 -12.52 -21.34
C ILE A 201 24.47 -13.93 -21.89
N GLY A 202 24.35 -14.11 -23.20
CA GLY A 202 24.23 -15.44 -23.84
C GLY A 202 22.92 -16.19 -23.54
N SER A 203 21.82 -15.48 -23.28
CA SER A 203 20.76 -15.97 -22.39
C SER A 203 19.33 -15.97 -22.92
N ALA A 204 18.54 -16.88 -22.34
CA ALA A 204 17.09 -16.94 -22.34
C ALA A 204 16.42 -15.71 -21.70
N ASN A 205 15.14 -15.48 -22.03
CA ASN A 205 14.30 -14.51 -21.31
C ASN A 205 13.69 -15.14 -20.05
N SER A 206 13.48 -14.35 -18.99
CA SER A 206 12.73 -14.81 -17.80
C SER A 206 11.28 -14.36 -17.84
N ASP A 207 10.35 -15.31 -17.91
CA ASP A 207 8.93 -14.99 -17.90
C ASP A 207 8.52 -14.40 -16.55
N ILE A 208 9.08 -14.89 -15.45
CA ILE A 208 8.81 -14.37 -14.11
C ILE A 208 9.35 -12.95 -13.90
N TYR A 209 10.54 -12.63 -14.45
CA TYR A 209 11.07 -11.26 -14.42
C TYR A 209 10.10 -10.32 -15.15
N ASN A 210 9.79 -10.67 -16.41
CA ASN A 210 8.95 -9.86 -17.28
C ASN A 210 7.55 -9.66 -16.69
N ALA A 211 7.01 -10.68 -16.03
CA ALA A 211 5.71 -10.62 -15.36
C ALA A 211 5.61 -9.49 -14.33
N CYS A 212 6.64 -9.30 -13.51
CA CYS A 212 6.68 -8.22 -12.53
C CYS A 212 7.18 -6.90 -13.13
N ASP A 213 8.09 -6.94 -14.09
CA ASP A 213 8.61 -5.73 -14.72
C ASP A 213 7.53 -4.97 -15.53
N GLN A 214 6.56 -5.68 -16.11
CA GLN A 214 5.39 -5.05 -16.75
C GLN A 214 4.58 -4.15 -15.79
N TYR A 215 4.66 -4.37 -14.47
CA TYR A 215 4.02 -3.46 -13.51
C TYR A 215 4.76 -2.13 -13.41
N ASN A 216 6.07 -2.11 -13.68
CA ASN A 216 6.87 -0.89 -13.74
C ASN A 216 6.51 -0.05 -14.96
N THR A 217 6.37 -0.68 -16.13
CA THR A 217 6.04 0.02 -17.38
C THR A 217 4.66 0.68 -17.31
N ASN A 218 3.71 0.04 -16.65
CA ASN A 218 2.35 0.55 -16.49
C ASN A 218 2.18 1.42 -15.23
N THR A 219 3.24 1.63 -14.46
CA THR A 219 3.21 2.35 -13.16
C THR A 219 2.07 1.86 -12.28
N ARG A 220 1.92 0.54 -12.13
CA ARG A 220 0.80 -0.05 -11.38
C ARG A 220 0.80 0.50 -9.97
N PHE A 221 -0.32 1.10 -9.55
CA PHE A 221 -0.48 1.83 -8.29
C PHE A 221 0.50 3.01 -8.10
N GLN A 222 0.98 3.62 -9.18
CA GLN A 222 1.99 4.69 -9.19
C GLN A 222 3.35 4.24 -8.62
N ILE A 223 3.63 2.93 -8.68
CA ILE A 223 4.88 2.32 -8.23
C ILE A 223 5.64 1.79 -9.44
N SER A 224 6.96 2.00 -9.46
CA SER A 224 7.87 1.64 -10.56
C SER A 224 9.06 0.77 -10.15
N LYS A 225 8.98 0.13 -8.98
CA LYS A 225 10.03 -0.75 -8.43
C LYS A 225 9.51 -2.16 -8.10
N TRP A 226 8.61 -2.64 -8.95
CA TRP A 226 8.11 -4.01 -8.92
C TRP A 226 9.18 -5.00 -9.35
N ARG A 227 9.22 -6.12 -8.64
CA ARG A 227 10.15 -7.23 -8.89
C ARG A 227 9.56 -8.55 -8.40
N VAL A 228 10.19 -9.64 -8.81
CA VAL A 228 9.94 -10.97 -8.24
C VAL A 228 10.49 -11.00 -6.79
N PRO A 229 9.75 -11.58 -5.83
CA PRO A 229 10.17 -11.70 -4.44
C PRO A 229 11.31 -12.69 -4.27
N THR A 230 12.18 -12.41 -3.31
CA THR A 230 13.18 -13.36 -2.83
C THR A 230 12.52 -14.50 -2.06
N LYS A 231 13.25 -15.60 -1.82
CA LYS A 231 12.74 -16.70 -0.99
C LYS A 231 12.36 -16.25 0.43
N ASP A 232 13.13 -15.34 1.03
CA ASP A 232 12.91 -14.86 2.40
C ASP A 232 11.66 -13.98 2.49
N GLU A 233 11.38 -13.23 1.41
CA GLU A 233 10.14 -12.46 1.27
C GLU A 233 8.93 -13.39 1.13
N LEU A 234 8.99 -14.39 0.25
CA LEU A 234 7.89 -15.36 0.11
C LEU A 234 7.57 -16.07 1.43
N LYS A 235 8.58 -16.40 2.25
CA LYS A 235 8.34 -17.03 3.56
C LYS A 235 7.53 -16.18 4.54
N GLN A 236 7.39 -14.87 4.32
CA GLN A 236 6.55 -14.01 5.15
C GLN A 236 5.05 -14.21 4.94
N ILE A 237 4.63 -14.76 3.79
CA ILE A 237 3.21 -14.95 3.50
C ILE A 237 2.69 -16.30 4.05
N VAL A 238 3.60 -17.15 4.54
CA VAL A 238 3.27 -18.41 5.20
C VAL A 238 2.65 -18.12 6.56
N TYR A 239 1.52 -18.76 6.82
CA TYR A 239 0.61 -18.46 7.89
C TYR A 239 0.15 -19.74 8.57
N CYS A 240 0.10 -19.68 9.90
CA CYS A 240 -0.58 -20.66 10.74
C CYS A 240 -1.74 -19.97 11.46
N SER A 241 -2.90 -20.61 11.46
CA SER A 241 -4.08 -20.14 12.19
C SER A 241 -3.85 -20.06 13.70
N SER A 242 -2.97 -20.89 14.24
CA SER A 242 -2.52 -20.81 15.63
C SER A 242 -1.07 -21.25 15.74
N GLY A 243 -0.17 -20.31 15.51
CA GLY A 243 1.27 -20.46 15.76
C GLY A 243 1.98 -21.58 14.98
N PRO A 244 3.30 -21.48 14.81
CA PRO A 244 4.14 -20.30 15.03
C PRO A 244 3.86 -19.16 14.03
N SER A 245 4.36 -17.95 14.29
CA SER A 245 4.22 -16.80 13.39
C SER A 245 5.23 -16.84 12.24
N ALA A 246 4.91 -16.15 11.14
CA ALA A 246 5.83 -15.97 10.01
C ALA A 246 7.11 -15.20 10.42
N PRO A 247 8.26 -15.45 9.76
CA PRO A 247 8.49 -16.56 8.83
C PRO A 247 8.64 -17.90 9.58
N LEU A 248 7.96 -18.94 9.10
CA LEU A 248 8.15 -20.30 9.62
C LEU A 248 9.41 -20.92 9.01
N ASN A 249 10.27 -21.54 9.81
CA ASN A 249 11.33 -22.38 9.25
C ASN A 249 10.74 -23.52 8.42
N ASP A 250 11.48 -24.00 7.43
CA ASP A 250 11.08 -25.19 6.69
C ASP A 250 10.96 -26.39 7.64
N PHE A 251 10.06 -27.32 7.31
CA PHE A 251 9.69 -28.50 8.12
C PHE A 251 9.01 -28.20 9.47
N ASN A 252 8.86 -26.94 9.87
CA ASN A 252 8.02 -26.60 11.02
C ASN A 252 6.54 -26.70 10.65
N SER A 253 5.79 -27.44 11.46
CA SER A 253 4.33 -27.49 11.36
C SER A 253 3.69 -26.38 12.18
N CYS A 254 2.42 -26.08 11.90
CA CYS A 254 1.62 -25.32 12.85
C CYS A 254 1.41 -26.12 14.14
N ASN A 255 0.96 -25.45 15.20
CA ASN A 255 0.70 -26.13 16.48
C ASN A 255 -0.26 -27.32 16.31
N VAL A 256 -0.13 -28.30 17.21
CA VAL A 256 -0.94 -29.52 17.20
C VAL A 256 -2.43 -29.17 17.21
N GLY A 257 -3.19 -29.80 16.32
CA GLY A 257 -4.63 -29.58 16.18
C GLY A 257 -5.03 -28.46 15.21
N TYR A 258 -4.07 -27.82 14.54
CA TYR A 258 -4.32 -26.77 13.56
C TYR A 258 -3.93 -27.18 12.14
N SER A 259 -4.39 -26.41 11.15
CA SER A 259 -4.10 -26.61 9.72
C SER A 259 -2.60 -26.59 9.45
N ALA A 260 -2.13 -27.28 8.41
CA ALA A 260 -0.76 -27.14 7.92
C ALA A 260 -0.43 -25.67 7.56
N PRO A 261 0.85 -25.26 7.58
CA PRO A 261 1.26 -23.93 7.16
C PRO A 261 0.77 -23.65 5.74
N THR A 262 0.12 -22.49 5.56
CA THR A 262 -0.49 -22.13 4.29
C THR A 262 -0.48 -20.61 4.09
N VAL A 263 -1.27 -20.07 3.18
CA VAL A 263 -1.42 -18.62 2.99
C VAL A 263 -2.66 -18.09 3.70
N ASN A 264 -2.61 -16.86 4.23
CA ASN A 264 -3.81 -16.24 4.79
C ASN A 264 -4.79 -15.85 3.67
N THR A 265 -5.83 -16.67 3.47
CA THR A 265 -6.84 -16.51 2.41
C THR A 265 -7.74 -15.27 2.58
N THR A 266 -7.76 -14.65 3.77
CA THR A 266 -8.43 -13.34 3.95
C THR A 266 -7.65 -12.20 3.32
N ILE A 267 -6.31 -12.35 3.22
CA ILE A 267 -5.41 -11.39 2.58
C ILE A 267 -5.24 -11.76 1.11
N PHE A 268 -4.90 -13.01 0.81
CA PHE A 268 -4.67 -13.51 -0.53
C PHE A 268 -5.86 -14.37 -0.99
N THR A 269 -6.95 -13.71 -1.40
CA THR A 269 -8.24 -14.37 -1.65
C THR A 269 -8.23 -15.40 -2.78
N ASN A 270 -7.26 -15.31 -3.69
CA ASN A 270 -7.21 -16.13 -4.90
C ASN A 270 -5.94 -17.00 -4.99
N LEU A 271 -5.09 -17.01 -3.96
CA LEU A 271 -3.99 -17.96 -3.89
C LEU A 271 -4.54 -19.27 -3.35
N ALA A 272 -4.59 -20.29 -4.20
CA ALA A 272 -4.98 -21.63 -3.77
C ALA A 272 -3.87 -22.24 -2.94
N THR A 273 -4.25 -23.01 -1.92
CA THR A 273 -3.30 -23.68 -1.02
C THR A 273 -2.48 -24.75 -1.75
N SER A 274 -2.83 -25.14 -2.98
CA SER A 274 -2.05 -26.06 -3.81
C SER A 274 -1.07 -25.37 -4.76
N ASN A 275 -0.98 -24.04 -4.74
CA ASN A 275 -0.11 -23.32 -5.67
C ASN A 275 1.35 -23.34 -5.22
N ILE A 276 2.22 -23.18 -6.21
CA ILE A 276 3.66 -22.96 -6.01
C ILE A 276 3.99 -21.57 -6.53
N LEU A 277 4.76 -20.80 -5.75
CA LEU A 277 5.21 -19.46 -6.11
C LEU A 277 6.71 -19.43 -6.37
N TRP A 278 7.11 -18.99 -7.56
CA TRP A 278 8.51 -18.71 -7.87
C TRP A 278 9.07 -17.59 -7.01
N SER A 279 10.28 -17.79 -6.48
CA SER A 279 11.11 -16.70 -5.98
C SER A 279 12.05 -16.19 -7.07
N SER A 280 12.74 -15.08 -6.82
CA SER A 280 13.86 -14.59 -7.64
C SER A 280 15.16 -15.33 -7.32
N THR A 281 15.23 -16.16 -6.28
CA THR A 281 16.47 -16.74 -5.79
C THR A 281 16.77 -18.06 -6.51
N SER A 282 17.89 -18.14 -7.22
CA SER A 282 18.37 -19.40 -7.81
C SER A 282 18.93 -20.34 -6.74
N TYR A 283 19.06 -21.64 -7.06
CA TYR A 283 19.65 -22.60 -6.14
C TYR A 283 21.18 -22.56 -6.23
N SER A 284 21.85 -22.61 -5.07
CA SER A 284 23.31 -22.46 -5.00
C SER A 284 24.08 -23.74 -5.38
N LEU A 285 23.43 -24.90 -5.28
CA LEU A 285 24.08 -26.19 -5.55
C LEU A 285 23.80 -26.71 -6.96
N ASP A 286 22.77 -26.19 -7.63
CA ASP A 286 22.38 -26.60 -8.97
C ASP A 286 21.86 -25.40 -9.78
N ASP A 287 22.52 -25.11 -10.90
CA ASP A 287 22.27 -23.94 -11.74
C ASP A 287 21.00 -24.07 -12.59
N ILE A 288 20.45 -25.29 -12.71
CA ILE A 288 19.17 -25.55 -13.39
C ILE A 288 17.97 -25.40 -12.46
N GLN A 289 18.17 -25.15 -11.16
CA GLN A 289 17.11 -25.07 -10.16
C GLN A 289 16.97 -23.67 -9.58
N ALA A 290 15.78 -23.36 -9.06
CA ALA A 290 15.51 -22.12 -8.35
C ALA A 290 14.56 -22.36 -7.18
N PHE A 291 14.57 -21.47 -6.19
CA PHE A 291 13.69 -21.61 -5.04
C PHE A 291 12.25 -21.24 -5.39
N ALA A 292 11.32 -22.08 -4.95
CA ALA A 292 9.88 -21.83 -5.01
C ALA A 292 9.21 -22.18 -3.68
N LEU A 293 8.17 -21.43 -3.32
CA LEU A 293 7.36 -21.67 -2.13
C LEU A 293 6.16 -22.55 -2.48
N ASP A 294 6.02 -23.70 -1.82
CA ASP A 294 4.81 -24.52 -1.87
C ASP A 294 3.81 -24.04 -0.80
N LEU A 295 2.62 -23.57 -1.22
CA LEU A 295 1.61 -23.05 -0.31
C LEU A 295 0.82 -24.14 0.45
N SER A 296 1.01 -25.42 0.09
CA SER A 296 0.32 -26.55 0.73
C SER A 296 1.06 -27.03 1.98
N THR A 297 2.37 -26.81 1.99
CA THR A 297 3.28 -27.20 3.08
C THR A 297 3.94 -25.99 3.74
N GLY A 298 3.91 -24.82 3.09
CA GLY A 298 4.62 -23.61 3.51
C GLY A 298 6.14 -23.71 3.39
N GLN A 299 6.66 -24.66 2.60
CA GLN A 299 8.08 -24.97 2.50
C GLN A 299 8.72 -24.36 1.25
N MET A 300 9.98 -23.92 1.38
CA MET A 300 10.81 -23.69 0.20
C MET A 300 11.29 -25.03 -0.36
N TYR A 301 11.21 -25.18 -1.67
CA TYR A 301 11.85 -26.29 -2.38
C TYR A 301 12.48 -25.77 -3.68
N THR A 302 13.22 -26.63 -4.39
CA THR A 302 14.06 -26.24 -5.52
C THR A 302 13.67 -26.99 -6.80
N PRO A 303 12.55 -26.63 -7.45
CA PRO A 303 12.21 -27.21 -8.75
C PRO A 303 13.17 -26.75 -9.84
N ASP A 304 13.23 -27.53 -10.91
CA ASP A 304 13.94 -27.19 -12.13
C ASP A 304 13.30 -25.94 -12.77
N GLN A 305 14.13 -25.05 -13.33
CA GLN A 305 13.74 -23.75 -13.86
C GLN A 305 12.82 -23.82 -15.09
N ASP A 306 12.71 -25.00 -15.71
CA ASP A 306 11.77 -25.32 -16.79
C ASP A 306 10.37 -25.72 -16.30
N SER A 307 10.19 -25.85 -14.99
CA SER A 307 8.89 -26.00 -14.37
C SER A 307 8.07 -24.72 -14.50
N THR A 308 6.75 -24.88 -14.57
CA THR A 308 5.82 -23.76 -14.66
C THR A 308 5.20 -23.52 -13.27
N ASN A 309 5.41 -22.34 -12.67
CA ASN A 309 4.86 -21.96 -11.35
C ASN A 309 4.28 -20.54 -11.36
N GLN A 310 3.48 -20.17 -10.36
CA GLN A 310 2.92 -18.81 -10.25
C GLN A 310 3.97 -17.80 -9.81
N VAL A 311 3.66 -16.52 -10.03
CA VAL A 311 4.44 -15.40 -9.52
C VAL A 311 3.54 -14.44 -8.76
N LEU A 312 4.03 -14.02 -7.60
CA LEU A 312 3.52 -12.88 -6.86
C LEU A 312 4.55 -11.76 -6.98
N CYS A 313 4.16 -10.53 -7.29
CA CYS A 313 5.12 -9.43 -7.40
C CYS A 313 5.20 -8.62 -6.11
N VAL A 314 6.39 -8.10 -5.81
CA VAL A 314 6.64 -7.25 -4.64
C VAL A 314 7.24 -5.91 -5.04
N THR A 315 7.11 -4.92 -4.16
CA THR A 315 7.78 -3.63 -4.22
C THR A 315 8.31 -3.26 -2.83
N ASP A 316 9.31 -2.40 -2.78
CA ASP A 316 9.69 -1.74 -1.53
C ASP A 316 8.67 -0.60 -1.22
N LEU A 317 8.35 -0.38 0.06
CA LEU A 317 7.37 0.61 0.55
C LEU A 317 8.02 1.76 1.34
#